data_AF-Q67AN3-F1
#
_entry.id   AF-Q67AN3-F1
#
_cell.length_a   1.000
_cell.length_b   1.000
_cell.length_c   1.000
_cell.angle_alpha   90.00
_cell.angle_beta   90.00
_cell.angle_gamma   90.00
#
_symmetry.space_group_name_H-M   'P 1'
#
loop_
_entity.id
_entity.type
_entity.pdbx_description
1 polymer ?
#
loop_
_entity_poly.entity_id
_entity_poly.type
_entity_poly.pdbx_seq_one_letter_code
_entity_poly.pdbx_strand_id
1 'polypeptide(L)' 'GEFRAVTELGRPDEDYWNSQKDILEEERAVPDRMCRHNYELDEAVTLQRR' A
#
# COMPACT_ATOMS: atom_id res chain seq x y z
N GLY A 1 7.16 -6.05 -1.38
CA GLY A 1 6.65 -4.81 -0.76
C GLY A 1 7.54 -4.47 0.40
N GLU A 2 8.43 -3.51 0.19
CA GLU A 2 9.26 -2.91 1.22
C GLU A 2 9.40 -1.42 0.88
N PHE A 3 9.65 -0.60 1.89
CA PHE A 3 9.87 0.81 1.68
C PHE A 3 11.20 1.02 0.97
N ARG A 4 11.25 2.03 0.12
CA ARG A 4 12.48 2.44 -0.56
C ARG A 4 12.57 3.95 -0.59
N ALA A 5 13.70 4.47 -0.17
CA ALA A 5 13.99 5.89 -0.17
C ALA A 5 13.99 6.40 -1.61
N VAL A 6 13.10 7.35 -1.89
CA VAL A 6 13.02 8.01 -3.21
C VAL A 6 14.12 9.07 -3.36
N THR A 7 14.60 9.61 -2.24
CA THR A 7 15.71 10.57 -2.18
C THR A 7 16.67 10.17 -1.07
N GLU A 8 17.87 10.76 -1.06
CA GLU A 8 18.87 10.44 -0.03
C GLU A 8 18.41 10.76 1.39
N LEU A 9 17.54 11.75 1.57
CA LEU A 9 16.97 12.12 2.85
C LEU A 9 16.12 11.00 3.48
N GLY A 10 15.55 10.12 2.65
CA GLY A 10 14.67 9.04 3.11
C GLY A 10 15.38 7.76 3.54
N ARG A 11 16.71 7.66 3.43
CA ARG A 11 17.45 6.44 3.81
C ARG A 11 17.21 6.01 5.27
N PRO A 12 17.16 6.93 6.26
CA PRO A 12 16.86 6.55 7.63
C PRO A 12 15.44 5.98 7.79
N ASP A 13 14.48 6.54 7.05
CA ASP A 13 13.09 6.08 7.07
C ASP A 13 12.96 4.70 6.43
N GLU A 14 13.63 4.45 5.31
CA GLU A 14 13.69 3.12 4.68
C GLU A 14 14.14 2.05 5.67
N ASP A 15 15.26 2.28 6.37
CA ASP A 15 15.80 1.33 7.36
C ASP A 15 14.82 1.14 8.54
N TYR A 16 14.25 2.24 9.05
CA TYR A 16 13.32 2.20 10.17
C TYR A 16 12.03 1.43 9.83
N TRP A 17 11.38 1.75 8.72
CA TRP A 17 10.13 1.12 8.32
C TRP A 17 10.33 -0.34 7.91
N ASN A 18 11.43 -0.67 7.23
CA ASN A 18 11.72 -2.07 6.85
C ASN A 18 12.12 -2.96 8.04
N SER A 19 12.52 -2.37 9.16
CA SER A 19 12.75 -3.10 10.41
C SER A 19 11.47 -3.57 11.10
N GLN A 20 10.33 -2.90 10.85
CA GLN A 20 9.05 -3.15 11.50
C GLN A 20 8.21 -4.16 10.69
N LYS A 21 8.13 -5.40 11.20
CA LYS A 21 7.55 -6.53 10.44
C LYS A 21 6.03 -6.47 10.32
N ASP A 22 5.36 -5.97 11.35
CA ASP A 22 3.93 -5.71 11.38
C ASP A 22 3.51 -4.70 10.31
N ILE A 23 4.20 -3.57 10.22
CA ILE A 23 3.92 -2.55 9.21
C ILE A 23 4.20 -3.08 7.79
N LEU A 24 5.30 -3.81 7.60
CA LEU A 24 5.59 -4.44 6.30
C LEU A 24 4.52 -5.45 5.90
N GLU A 25 3.97 -6.22 6.85
CA GLU A 25 2.90 -7.17 6.57
C GLU A 25 1.59 -6.46 6.21
N GLU A 26 1.24 -5.40 6.94
CA GLU A 26 0.06 -4.57 6.67
C GLU A 26 0.11 -3.97 5.26
N GLU A 27 1.20 -3.29 4.93
CA GLU A 27 1.38 -2.63 3.62
C GLU A 27 1.36 -3.64 2.45
N ARG A 28 1.90 -4.85 2.66
CA ARG A 28 1.82 -5.93 1.67
C ARG A 28 0.39 -6.41 1.44
N ALA A 29 -0.49 -6.28 2.44
CA ALA A 29 -1.88 -6.70 2.34
C ALA A 29 -2.81 -5.61 1.78
N VAL A 30 -2.39 -4.34 1.74
CA VAL A 30 -3.19 -3.21 1.25
C VAL A 30 -3.77 -3.42 -0.17
N PRO A 31 -3.03 -3.95 -1.16
CA PRO A 31 -3.58 -4.18 -2.50
C PRO A 31 -4.82 -5.09 -2.50
N ASP A 32 -4.81 -6.16 -1.71
CA ASP A 32 -5.93 -7.11 -1.66
C ASP A 32 -7.03 -6.69 -0.67
N ARG A 33 -6.69 -5.99 0.42
CA ARG A 33 -7.67 -5.61 1.44
C ARG A 33 -8.38 -4.30 1.12
N MET A 34 -7.64 -3.30 0.65
CA MET A 34 -8.18 -1.95 0.45
C MET A 34 -8.38 -1.65 -1.03
N CYS A 35 -7.33 -1.82 -1.85
CA CYS A 35 -7.42 -1.43 -3.26
C CYS A 35 -8.46 -2.28 -4.01
N ARG A 36 -8.43 -3.62 -3.86
CA ARG A 36 -9.42 -4.52 -4.45
C ARG A 36 -10.83 -4.25 -3.92
N HIS A 37 -10.98 -4.12 -2.60
CA HIS A 37 -12.28 -3.84 -1.98
C HIS A 37 -12.91 -2.56 -2.53
N ASN A 38 -12.15 -1.47 -2.58
CA ASN A 38 -12.63 -0.19 -3.10
C ASN A 38 -12.93 -0.28 -4.60
N TYR A 39 -12.09 -0.99 -5.37
CA TYR A 39 -12.34 -1.21 -6.79
C TYR A 39 -13.65 -1.98 -7.02
N GLU A 40 -13.93 -3.04 -6.26
CA GLU A 40 -15.17 -3.81 -6.36
C GLU A 40 -16.40 -2.96 -6.02
N LEU A 41 -16.30 -2.10 -5.00
CA LEU A 41 -17.36 -1.14 -4.67
C LEU A 41 -17.59 -0.14 -5.82
N ASP A 42 -16.52 0.46 -6.33
CA ASP A 42 -16.59 1.41 -7.44
C ASP A 42 -17.06 0.75 -8.73
N GLU A 43 -16.70 -0.50 -8.97
CA GLU A 43 -17.18 -1.28 -10.09
C GLU A 43 -18.71 -1.42 -10.03
N ALA A 44 -19.24 -1.79 -8.87
CA ALA A 44 -20.68 -1.98 -8.68
C ALA A 44 -21.51 -0.69 -8.83
N VAL A 45 -20.94 0.48 -8.49
CA VAL A 45 -21.72 1.73 -8.37
C VAL A 45 -21.34 2.84 -9.35
N THR A 46 -20.08 2.88 -9.80
CA THR A 46 -19.52 4.01 -10.56
C THR A 46 -19.04 3.59 -11.95
N LEU A 47 -18.16 2.59 -12.04
CA LEU A 47 -17.44 2.28 -13.28
C LEU A 47 -18.32 1.63 -14.34
N GLN A 48 -19.19 0.68 -13.96
CA GLN A 48 -20.11 -0.01 -14.88
C GLN A 48 -21.25 0.90 -15.40
N ARG A 49 -21.31 2.15 -14.94
CA ARG A 49 -22.32 3.15 -15.36
C ARG A 49 -21.77 4.23 -16.31
N ARG A 50 -20.48 4.16 -16.66
CA ARG A 50 -19.85 4.98 -17.70
C ARG A 50 -19.92 4.28 -19.05
#